data_AF-J9EXQ6-F1
#
_entry.id   AF-J9EXQ6-F1
#
_cell.length_a   1.000
_cell.length_b   1.000
_cell.length_c   1.000
_cell.angle_alpha   90.00
_cell.angle_beta   90.00
_cell.angle_gamma   90.00
#
_symmetry.space_group_name_H-M   'P 1'
#
loop_
_entity.id
_entity.type
_entity.pdbx_description
1 polymer ?
#
loop_
_entity_poly.entity_id
_entity_poly.type
_entity_poly.pdbx_seq_one_letter_code
_entity_poly.pdbx_strand_id
1 'polypeptide(L)'
;MVIQVVYVFYAIITHEELSESVMGGSAHIGAYLIDLMHDKNVPLRAVCDRALSIIAERSEEWARKMDVERFRWHNLQWLEMVADSSTVTSSDSVISGSPDICSEILGAEDILGDASPDISLTHTNNDF
;
A
#
# COMPACT_ATOMS: atom_id res chain seq x y z
N MET A 1 -1.41 10.59 -29.96
CA MET A 1 -0.45 11.68 -29.70
C MET A 1 0.35 11.47 -28.41
N VAL A 2 -0.29 11.21 -27.26
CA VAL A 2 0.40 10.98 -25.96
C VAL A 2 1.48 9.89 -26.01
N ILE A 3 1.16 8.73 -26.60
CA ILE A 3 2.12 7.62 -26.71
C ILE A 3 3.38 7.98 -27.52
N GLN A 4 3.24 8.79 -28.57
CA GLN A 4 4.37 9.21 -29.42
C GLN A 4 5.32 10.11 -28.63
N VAL A 5 4.76 11.04 -27.86
CA VAL A 5 5.53 11.93 -26.98
C VAL A 5 6.27 11.11 -25.92
N VAL A 6 5.62 10.11 -25.31
CA VAL A 6 6.26 9.21 -24.34
C VAL A 6 7.38 8.38 -24.97
N TYR A 7 7.21 7.90 -26.21
CA TYR A 7 8.29 7.21 -26.92
C TYR A 7 9.51 8.09 -27.19
N VAL A 8 9.30 9.38 -27.50
CA VAL A 8 10.41 10.33 -27.66
C VAL A 8 11.15 10.51 -26.34
N PHE A 9 10.42 10.70 -25.24
CA PHE A 9 11.04 10.80 -23.92
C PHE A 9 11.75 9.52 -23.51
N TYR A 10 11.16 8.36 -23.78
CA TYR A 10 11.80 7.08 -23.56
C TYR A 10 13.13 6.97 -24.32
N ALA A 11 13.15 7.31 -25.61
CA ALA A 11 14.38 7.32 -26.40
C ALA A 11 15.43 8.26 -25.81
N ILE A 12 15.03 9.46 -25.36
CA ILE A 12 15.93 10.40 -24.69
C ILE A 12 16.49 9.83 -23.38
N ILE A 13 15.63 9.27 -22.53
CA ILE A 13 15.99 8.71 -21.23
C ILE A 13 16.94 7.52 -21.37
N THR A 14 16.88 6.76 -22.48
CA THR A 14 17.86 5.66 -22.67
C THR A 14 19.30 6.15 -22.76
N HIS A 15 19.54 7.38 -23.21
CA HIS A 15 20.86 7.99 -23.27
C HIS A 15 21.20 8.73 -21.96
N GLU A 16 22.31 8.37 -21.33
CA GLU A 16 22.69 8.84 -19.99
C GLU A 16 22.91 10.35 -19.90
N GLU A 17 23.77 10.91 -20.76
CA GLU A 17 24.09 12.34 -20.79
C GLU A 17 22.84 13.22 -20.99
N LEU A 18 21.94 12.78 -21.86
CA LEU A 18 20.71 13.51 -22.17
C LEU A 18 19.67 13.33 -21.06
N SER A 19 19.62 12.15 -20.45
CA SER A 19 18.76 11.86 -19.30
C SER A 19 19.10 12.75 -18.12
N GLU A 20 20.38 12.95 -17.79
CA GLU A 20 20.78 13.86 -16.71
C GLU A 20 20.35 15.30 -16.99
N SER A 21 20.53 15.78 -18.22
CA SER A 21 20.08 17.12 -18.63
C SER A 21 18.56 17.26 -18.51
N VAL A 22 17.81 16.25 -18.92
CA VAL A 22 16.34 16.21 -18.88
C VAL A 22 15.81 16.03 -17.46
N MET A 23 16.51 15.34 -16.57
CA MET A 23 16.07 15.14 -15.18
C MET A 23 16.54 16.23 -14.22
N GLY A 24 17.67 16.89 -14.51
CA GLY A 24 18.27 17.91 -13.66
C GLY A 24 17.70 19.33 -13.83
N GLY A 25 16.90 19.57 -14.87
CA GLY A 25 16.26 20.86 -15.13
C GLY A 25 14.89 21.05 -14.44
N SER A 26 14.20 22.15 -14.79
CA SER A 26 12.79 22.39 -14.46
C SER A 26 11.81 21.44 -15.18
N ALA A 27 12.32 20.44 -15.90
CA ALA A 27 11.50 19.55 -16.69
C ALA A 27 10.77 18.57 -15.75
N HIS A 28 9.45 18.71 -15.69
CA HIS A 28 8.55 17.88 -14.90
C HIS A 28 8.36 16.49 -15.52
N ILE A 29 9.31 16.01 -16.32
CA ILE A 29 9.13 14.78 -17.11
C ILE A 29 9.02 13.55 -16.23
N GLY A 30 9.84 13.46 -15.17
CA GLY A 30 9.76 12.34 -14.23
C GLY A 30 8.42 12.32 -13.51
N ALA A 31 7.91 13.48 -13.09
CA ALA A 31 6.57 13.60 -12.49
C ALA A 31 5.47 13.21 -13.50
N TYR A 32 5.57 13.68 -14.74
CA TYR A 32 4.63 13.31 -15.81
C TYR A 32 4.65 11.80 -16.10
N LEU A 33 5.82 11.17 -16.12
CA LEU A 33 5.92 9.71 -16.30
C LEU A 33 5.34 8.94 -15.11
N ILE A 34 5.51 9.45 -13.89
CA ILE A 34 4.89 8.90 -12.68
C ILE A 34 3.36 8.96 -12.77
N ASP A 35 2.79 10.09 -13.19
CA ASP A 35 1.33 10.23 -13.37
C ASP A 35 0.77 9.22 -14.38
N LEU A 36 1.57 8.85 -15.39
CA LEU A 36 1.20 7.87 -16.41
C LEU A 36 1.42 6.41 -16.01
N MET A 37 2.04 6.14 -14.86
CA MET A 37 2.32 4.78 -14.36
C MET A 37 1.03 3.97 -14.13
N HIS A 38 -0.11 4.63 -13.96
CA HIS A 38 -1.40 4.01 -13.70
C HIS A 38 -2.43 4.24 -14.81
N ASP A 39 -1.98 4.68 -16.00
CA ASP A 39 -2.88 4.92 -17.13
C ASP A 39 -3.59 3.63 -17.58
N LYS A 40 -4.80 3.76 -18.14
CA LYS A 40 -5.60 2.63 -18.63
C LYS A 40 -4.94 1.92 -19.83
N ASN A 41 -4.18 2.65 -20.64
CA ASN A 41 -3.50 2.14 -21.82
C ASN A 41 -2.27 1.29 -21.45
N VAL A 42 -2.39 -0.03 -21.64
CA VAL A 42 -1.34 -1.00 -21.27
C VAL A 42 0.01 -0.72 -21.95
N PRO A 43 0.10 -0.48 -23.28
CA PRO A 43 1.34 -0.07 -23.92
C PRO A 43 1.98 1.18 -23.31
N LEU A 44 1.19 2.21 -23.03
CA LEU A 44 1.69 3.46 -22.44
C LEU A 44 2.33 3.20 -21.07
N ARG A 45 1.62 2.44 -20.23
CA ARG A 45 2.09 2.05 -18.89
C ARG A 45 3.39 1.26 -18.95
N ALA A 46 3.51 0.32 -19.87
CA ALA A 46 4.72 -0.48 -20.05
C ALA A 46 5.93 0.37 -20.45
N VAL A 47 5.74 1.35 -21.34
CA VAL A 47 6.83 2.27 -21.74
C VAL A 47 7.21 3.19 -20.59
N CYS A 48 6.23 3.72 -19.84
CA CYS A 48 6.50 4.58 -18.69
C CYS A 48 7.24 3.82 -17.58
N ASP A 49 6.82 2.60 -17.23
CA ASP A 49 7.48 1.79 -16.20
C ASP A 49 8.94 1.46 -16.58
N ARG A 50 9.19 1.17 -17.87
CA ARG A 50 10.56 0.97 -18.37
C ARG A 50 11.40 2.25 -18.32
N ALA A 51 10.82 3.40 -18.70
CA ALA A 51 11.50 4.68 -18.63
C ALA A 51 11.86 5.05 -17.19
N LEU A 52 10.89 4.91 -16.28
CA LEU A 52 11.04 5.19 -14.85
C LEU A 52 12.07 4.27 -14.19
N SER A 53 12.13 2.99 -14.58
CA SER A 53 13.15 2.06 -14.08
C SER A 53 14.58 2.53 -14.43
N ILE A 54 14.80 3.00 -15.67
CA ILE A 54 16.10 3.56 -16.08
C ILE A 54 16.43 4.82 -15.27
N ILE A 55 15.44 5.66 -14.96
CA ILE A 55 15.64 6.87 -14.14
C ILE A 55 16.01 6.48 -12.70
N ALA A 56 15.31 5.51 -12.10
CA ALA A 56 15.56 5.03 -10.75
C ALA A 56 16.95 4.40 -10.59
N GLU A 57 17.44 3.68 -11.60
CA GLU A 57 18.79 3.13 -11.61
C GLU A 57 19.88 4.22 -11.53
N ARG A 58 19.58 5.41 -12.08
CA ARG A 58 20.52 6.54 -12.15
C ARG A 58 20.38 7.54 -11.01
N SER A 59 19.25 7.52 -10.30
CA SER A 59 18.98 8.48 -9.22
C SER A 59 18.19 7.85 -8.07
N GLU A 60 18.84 7.78 -6.90
CA GLU A 60 18.22 7.29 -5.67
C GLU A 60 17.01 8.14 -5.23
N GLU A 61 17.04 9.45 -5.51
CA GLU A 61 15.90 10.33 -5.23
C GLU A 61 14.67 9.92 -6.04
N TRP A 62 14.84 9.64 -7.33
CA TRP A 62 13.75 9.20 -8.19
C TRP A 62 13.28 7.79 -7.88
N ALA A 63 14.21 6.88 -7.53
CA ALA A 63 13.85 5.55 -7.03
C ALA A 63 12.91 5.64 -5.81
N ARG A 64 13.28 6.46 -4.83
CA ARG A 64 12.46 6.68 -3.63
C ARG A 64 11.09 7.29 -3.97
N LYS A 65 11.03 8.27 -4.88
CA LYS A 65 9.75 8.86 -5.32
C LYS A 65 8.83 7.84 -5.97
N MET A 66 9.38 6.98 -6.84
CA MET A 66 8.61 5.93 -7.50
C MET A 66 8.05 4.92 -6.50
N ASP A 67 8.83 4.48 -5.51
CA ASP A 67 8.36 3.53 -4.51
C ASP A 67 7.25 4.12 -3.64
N VAL A 68 7.37 5.40 -3.25
CA VAL A 68 6.32 6.13 -2.54
C VAL A 68 5.04 6.19 -3.35
N GLU A 69 5.12 6.48 -4.66
CA GLU A 69 3.92 6.56 -5.50
C GLU A 69 3.29 5.18 -5.71
N ARG A 70 4.08 4.13 -5.93
CA ARG A 70 3.59 2.75 -6.02
C ARG A 70 2.84 2.34 -4.74
N PHE A 71 3.37 2.73 -3.58
CA PHE A 71 2.71 2.48 -2.30
C PHE A 71 1.42 3.28 -2.14
N ARG A 72 1.42 4.58 -2.49
CA ARG A 72 0.20 5.41 -2.52
C ARG A 72 -0.87 4.81 -3.41
N TRP A 73 -0.49 4.38 -4.61
CA TRP A 73 -1.42 3.80 -5.57
C TRP A 73 -2.02 2.49 -5.07
N HIS A 74 -1.19 1.61 -4.50
CA HIS A 74 -1.67 0.37 -3.89
C HIS A 74 -2.70 0.64 -2.80
N ASN A 75 -2.42 1.62 -1.92
CA ASN A 75 -3.34 2.00 -0.86
C ASN A 75 -4.63 2.63 -1.41
N LEU A 76 -4.53 3.45 -2.46
CA LEU A 76 -5.69 4.04 -3.12
C LEU A 76 -6.60 2.96 -3.71
N GLN A 77 -6.02 2.00 -4.44
CA GLN A 77 -6.75 0.88 -5.01
C GLN A 77 -7.44 0.03 -3.94
N TRP A 78 -6.77 -0.21 -2.81
CA TRP A 78 -7.37 -0.93 -1.69
C TRP A 78 -8.55 -0.18 -1.07
N LEU A 79 -8.42 1.14 -0.89
CA LEU A 79 -9.49 2.00 -0.39
C LEU A 79 -10.70 2.02 -1.32
N GLU A 80 -10.49 2.07 -2.64
CA GLU A 80 -11.56 1.97 -3.65
C GLU A 80 -12.33 0.64 -3.51
N MET A 81 -11.62 -0.48 -3.41
CA MET A 81 -12.22 -1.80 -3.23
C MET A 81 -13.06 -1.90 -1.94
N VAL A 82 -12.57 -1.33 -0.83
CA VAL A 82 -13.31 -1.31 0.45
C VAL A 82 -14.56 -0.43 0.34
N ALA A 83 -14.45 0.75 -0.28
CA ALA A 83 -15.59 1.65 -0.48
C ALA A 83 -16.69 1.00 -1.33
N ASP A 84 -16.33 0.37 -2.46
CA ASP A 84 -17.27 -0.33 -3.32
C ASP A 84 -17.98 -1.47 -2.56
N SER A 85 -17.25 -2.24 -1.74
CA SER A 85 -17.85 -3.31 -0.93
C SER A 85 -18.87 -2.82 0.12
N SER A 86 -18.69 -1.60 0.63
CA SER A 86 -19.59 -0.98 1.61
C SER A 86 -20.87 -0.41 1.00
N THR A 87 -20.85 -0.05 -0.29
CA THR A 87 -22.03 0.49 -0.97
C THR A 87 -23.02 -0.61 -1.39
N VAL A 88 -22.53 -1.81 -1.73
CA VAL A 88 -23.37 -2.96 -2.13
C VAL A 88 -24.18 -3.53 -0.96
N THR A 89 -23.71 -3.38 0.29
CA THR A 89 -24.44 -3.85 1.48
C THR A 89 -25.54 -2.90 1.95
N SER A 90 -25.61 -1.68 1.44
CA SER A 90 -26.61 -0.68 1.85
C SER A 90 -27.92 -0.72 1.04
N SER A 91 -27.96 -1.45 -0.09
CA SER A 91 -29.11 -1.46 -1.01
C SER A 91 -30.08 -2.64 -0.87
N ASP A 92 -29.79 -3.66 -0.05
CA ASP A 92 -30.67 -4.83 0.16
C ASP A 92 -31.18 -4.96 1.61
N SER A 93 -31.36 -3.84 2.31
CA SER A 93 -32.05 -3.80 3.60
C SER A 93 -33.57 -3.75 3.41
N VAL A 94 -34.14 -4.82 2.84
CA VAL A 94 -35.58 -5.10 2.92
C VAL A 94 -35.78 -6.59 3.23
N ILE A 95 -35.99 -6.87 4.52
CA ILE A 95 -36.64 -8.06 5.10
C ILE A 95 -35.81 -9.35 5.10
N SER A 96 -35.16 -9.64 6.24
CA SER A 96 -35.37 -10.91 6.95
C SER A 96 -34.86 -10.77 8.38
N GLY A 97 -35.78 -10.85 9.35
CA GLY A 97 -35.44 -10.81 10.77
C GLY A 97 -34.62 -12.04 11.17
N SER A 98 -33.45 -11.82 11.74
CA SER A 98 -32.75 -12.79 12.58
C SER A 98 -31.94 -12.04 13.62
N PRO A 99 -32.08 -12.35 14.92
CA PRO A 99 -31.37 -11.63 15.97
C PRO A 99 -29.90 -12.06 16.02
N ASP A 100 -29.03 -11.04 16.08
CA ASP A 100 -27.75 -10.97 16.76
C ASP A 100 -26.81 -12.19 16.71
N ILE A 101 -25.98 -12.26 15.67
CA ILE A 101 -24.74 -13.08 15.63
C ILE A 101 -23.62 -12.44 16.50
N CYS A 102 -23.87 -11.28 17.12
CA CYS A 102 -22.91 -10.64 18.02
C CYS A 102 -22.88 -11.24 19.44
N SER A 103 -23.74 -12.20 19.79
CA SER A 103 -23.74 -12.81 21.12
C SER A 103 -22.83 -14.04 21.29
N GLU A 104 -22.19 -14.53 20.22
CA GLU A 104 -21.39 -15.77 20.26
C GLU A 104 -19.89 -15.56 20.53
N ILE A 105 -19.43 -14.32 20.71
CA ILE A 105 -18.05 -14.01 21.13
C ILE A 105 -18.08 -13.49 22.58
N LEU A 106 -18.44 -14.34 23.53
CA LEU A 106 -18.21 -14.16 24.98
C LEU A 106 -18.33 -15.53 25.65
N GLY A 107 -17.44 -16.43 25.25
CA GLY A 107 -17.36 -17.81 25.76
C GLY A 107 -15.96 -18.21 26.22
N ALA A 108 -15.13 -17.25 26.62
CA ALA A 108 -13.77 -17.51 27.08
C ALA A 108 -13.50 -16.97 28.51
N GLU A 109 -14.55 -16.80 29.31
CA GLU A 109 -14.42 -16.30 30.70
C GLU A 109 -14.15 -17.43 31.71
N ASP A 110 -14.06 -18.69 31.25
CA ASP A 110 -13.93 -19.88 32.12
C ASP A 110 -12.48 -20.36 32.36
N ILE A 111 -11.46 -19.54 32.05
CA ILE A 111 -10.04 -19.84 32.36
C ILE A 111 -9.53 -19.02 33.56
N LEU A 112 -10.35 -18.83 34.58
CA LEU A 112 -9.91 -18.34 35.89
C LEU A 112 -10.74 -19.03 36.98
N GLY A 113 -10.45 -20.31 37.21
CA GLY A 113 -11.28 -21.12 38.11
C GLY A 113 -10.65 -22.39 38.67
N ASP A 114 -9.33 -22.45 38.89
CA ASP A 114 -8.76 -23.29 39.96
C ASP A 114 -7.29 -22.94 40.23
N ALA A 115 -7.07 -22.01 41.15
CA ALA A 115 -5.82 -21.95 41.89
C ALA A 115 -6.17 -21.62 43.34
N SER A 116 -6.67 -22.63 44.06
CA SER A 116 -6.88 -22.52 45.50
C SER A 116 -5.56 -22.22 46.23
N PRO A 117 -5.52 -21.32 47.21
CA PRO A 117 -4.31 -20.96 47.93
C PRO A 117 -4.14 -21.85 49.16
N ASP A 118 -3.30 -22.89 49.08
CA ASP A 118 -2.83 -23.57 50.29
C ASP A 118 -1.66 -22.78 50.89
N ILE A 119 -2.02 -21.89 51.80
CA ILE A 119 -1.09 -21.25 52.73
C ILE A 119 -0.65 -22.30 53.76
N SER A 120 0.59 -22.76 53.67
CA SER A 120 1.29 -23.37 54.80
C SER A 120 2.52 -22.54 55.15
N LEU A 121 2.37 -21.78 56.24
CA LEU A 121 3.43 -21.06 56.94
C LEU A 121 4.34 -22.07 57.68
N THR A 122 5.60 -22.18 57.29
CA THR A 122 6.69 -22.56 58.22
C THR A 122 7.94 -21.73 57.95
N HIS A 123 8.00 -20.61 58.66
CA HIS A 123 9.12 -20.01 59.40
C HIS A 123 10.58 -20.51 59.20
N THR A 124 11.49 -19.55 59.42
CA THR A 124 12.96 -19.61 59.63
C THR A 124 13.82 -19.65 58.37
N ASN A 125 14.93 -18.91 58.24
CA ASN A 125 15.50 -17.77 58.96
C ASN A 125 16.59 -17.20 58.03
N ASN A 126 16.95 -15.94 58.28
CA ASN A 126 18.14 -15.26 57.75
C ASN A 126 19.39 -16.14 57.74
N ASP A 127 20.30 -15.92 56.79
CA ASP A 127 21.58 -15.27 57.07
C ASP A 127 22.49 -15.23 55.83
N PHE A 128 23.00 -14.01 55.56
CA PHE A 128 24.20 -13.59 54.82
C PHE A 128 24.48 -14.10 53.39
#